data_AF-A0A8B3KK63-F1
#
_entry.id   AF-A0A8B3KK63-F1
#
_cell.length_a   1.000
_cell.length_b   1.000
_cell.length_c   1.000
_cell.angle_alpha   90.00
_cell.angle_beta   90.00
_cell.angle_gamma   90.00
#
_symmetry.space_group_name_H-M   'P 1'
#
loop_
_entity.id
_entity.type
_entity.pdbx_description
1 polymer ?
#
loop_
_entity_poly.entity_id
_entity_poly.type
_entity_poly.pdbx_seq_one_letter_code
_entity_poly.pdbx_strand_id
1 'polypeptide(L)'
;MNHQKYQRELMMKEKINDTEPGIKQIEREIERGCDNAKKYFWLFVVFFAAGLIVRNVMHDFFSAGIDSWKADPELNNFRYMWNTLMYVIPIMLYALATGFLAAASLSPLCEIIFGGVRIFLLKRRMRRENTLREGSNNASH
;
A
#
# COMPACT_ATOMS: atom_id res chain seq x y z
N MET A 1 17.79 43.61 23.86
CA MET A 1 16.82 42.56 23.40
C MET A 1 15.75 42.43 24.47
N ASN A 2 14.46 42.59 24.13
CA ASN A 2 13.36 42.56 25.11
C ASN A 2 13.23 41.14 25.72
N HIS A 3 13.19 41.02 27.04
CA HIS A 3 13.06 39.75 27.77
C HIS A 3 11.87 38.91 27.27
N GLN A 4 10.76 39.56 26.92
CA GLN A 4 9.59 38.88 26.36
C GLN A 4 9.79 38.30 24.95
N LYS A 5 10.70 38.88 24.16
CA LYS A 5 11.06 38.34 22.85
C LYS A 5 11.91 37.08 23.02
N TYR A 6 12.83 37.08 23.99
CA TYR A 6 13.67 35.92 24.30
C TYR A 6 12.86 34.72 24.82
N GLN A 7 11.90 34.97 25.72
CA GLN A 7 10.99 33.93 26.21
C GLN A 7 10.15 33.30 25.08
N ARG A 8 9.73 34.09 24.08
CA ARG A 8 9.01 33.59 22.89
C ARG A 8 9.86 32.64 22.06
N GLU A 9 11.11 33.00 21.79
CA GLU A 9 12.02 32.16 20.99
C GLU A 9 12.30 30.82 21.67
N LEU A 10 12.48 30.80 23.00
CA LEU A 10 12.66 29.58 23.78
C LEU A 10 11.46 28.65 23.70
N MET A 11 10.25 29.16 23.96
CA MET A 11 9.03 28.33 23.95
C MET A 11 8.67 27.83 22.54
N MET A 12 9.03 28.58 21.49
CA MET A 12 8.82 28.12 20.12
C MET A 12 9.78 26.99 19.77
N LYS A 13 11.04 27.07 20.22
CA LYS A 13 12.02 25.98 20.06
C LYS A 13 11.60 24.71 20.80
N GLU A 14 11.10 24.84 22.03
CA GLU A 14 10.62 23.71 22.83
C GLU A 14 9.47 22.95 22.16
N LYS A 15 8.45 23.67 21.65
CA LYS A 15 7.32 23.06 20.93
C LYS A 15 7.71 22.35 19.64
N ILE A 16 8.67 22.92 18.90
CA ILE A 16 9.21 22.27 17.70
C ILE A 16 9.86 20.96 18.10
N ASN A 17 10.67 20.98 19.16
CA ASN A 17 11.33 19.80 19.72
C ASN A 17 10.33 18.71 20.16
N ASP A 18 9.20 19.10 20.77
CA ASP A 18 8.16 18.17 21.21
C ASP A 18 7.36 17.57 20.04
N THR A 19 7.20 18.31 18.94
CA THR A 19 6.40 17.85 17.78
C THR A 19 7.24 17.03 16.79
N GLU A 20 8.54 17.27 16.72
CA GLU A 20 9.50 16.53 15.89
C GLU A 20 9.47 15.00 16.05
N PRO A 21 9.45 14.42 17.27
CA PRO A 21 9.36 12.96 17.42
C PRO A 21 8.04 12.39 16.89
N GLY A 22 6.93 13.13 16.97
CA GLY A 22 5.64 12.73 16.41
C GLY A 22 5.63 12.70 14.88
N ILE A 23 6.28 13.68 14.24
CA ILE A 23 6.45 13.70 12.77
C ILE A 23 7.36 12.55 12.32
N LYS A 24 8.49 12.34 13.01
CA LYS A 24 9.41 11.22 12.74
C LYS A 24 8.73 9.86 12.88
N GLN A 25 7.80 9.71 13.83
CA GLN A 25 7.03 8.47 13.97
C GLN A 25 6.11 8.23 12.77
N ILE A 26 5.42 9.26 12.29
CA ILE A 26 4.54 9.16 11.11
C ILE A 26 5.37 8.83 9.85
N GLU A 27 6.55 9.43 9.68
CA GLU A 27 7.45 9.10 8.57
C GLU A 27 7.87 7.63 8.60
N ARG A 28 8.24 7.10 9.77
CA ARG A 28 8.56 5.67 9.93
C ARG A 28 7.36 4.76 9.67
N GLU A 29 6.15 5.18 10.03
CA GLU A 29 4.92 4.42 9.71
C GLU A 29 4.78 4.31 8.19
N ILE A 30 4.86 5.44 7.46
CA ILE A 30 4.79 5.49 5.99
C ILE A 30 5.88 4.63 5.33
N GLU A 31 7.11 4.69 5.85
CA GLU A 31 8.24 3.91 5.33
C GLU A 31 7.98 2.40 5.48
N ARG A 32 7.49 1.97 6.65
CA ARG A 32 7.09 0.56 6.88
C ARG A 32 5.97 0.12 5.95
N GLY A 33 4.96 0.96 5.71
CA GLY A 33 3.90 0.65 4.75
C GLY A 33 4.41 0.52 3.33
N CYS A 34 5.35 1.39 2.93
CA CYS A 34 5.99 1.33 1.62
C CYS A 34 6.82 0.06 1.45
N ASP A 35 7.53 -0.38 2.48
CA ASP A 35 8.27 -1.64 2.45
C ASP A 35 7.36 -2.87 2.42
N ASN A 36 6.23 -2.83 3.14
CA ASN A 36 5.21 -3.88 3.04
C ASN A 36 4.56 -3.89 1.65
N ALA A 37 4.32 -2.72 1.06
CA ALA A 37 3.80 -2.58 -0.30
C ALA A 37 4.73 -3.26 -1.33
N LYS A 38 6.04 -3.06 -1.21
CA LYS A 38 7.04 -3.75 -2.05
C LYS A 38 6.94 -5.27 -1.91
N LYS A 39 6.76 -5.79 -0.69
CA LYS A 39 6.59 -7.24 -0.47
C LYS A 39 5.34 -7.77 -1.17
N TYR A 40 4.21 -7.09 -1.01
CA TYR A 40 2.96 -7.45 -1.69
C TYR A 40 3.09 -7.35 -3.22
N PHE A 41 3.83 -6.36 -3.73
CA PHE A 41 4.11 -6.24 -5.15
C PHE A 41 4.91 -7.43 -5.69
N TRP A 42 5.93 -7.89 -4.95
CA TRP A 42 6.66 -9.10 -5.33
C TRP A 42 5.78 -10.35 -5.30
N LEU A 43 4.90 -10.49 -4.31
CA LEU A 43 3.91 -11.57 -4.30
C LEU A 43 3.01 -11.50 -5.54
N PHE A 44 2.51 -10.32 -5.91
CA PHE A 44 1.78 -10.12 -7.15
C PHE A 44 2.56 -10.63 -8.37
N VAL A 45 3.83 -10.23 -8.52
CA VAL A 45 4.68 -10.67 -9.64
C VAL A 45 4.81 -12.19 -9.69
N VAL A 46 5.05 -12.84 -8.55
CA VAL A 46 5.18 -14.29 -8.46
C VAL A 46 3.89 -14.99 -8.88
N PHE A 47 2.74 -14.60 -8.32
CA PHE A 47 1.45 -15.23 -8.66
C PHE A 47 1.02 -14.96 -10.10
N PHE A 48 1.28 -13.75 -10.60
CA PHE A 48 0.98 -13.39 -11.98
C PHE A 48 1.83 -14.20 -12.97
N ALA A 49 3.14 -14.28 -12.75
CA ALA A 49 4.05 -15.08 -13.58
C ALA A 49 3.69 -16.57 -13.52
N ALA A 50 3.39 -17.10 -12.33
CA ALA A 50 2.91 -18.47 -12.18
C ALA A 50 1.61 -18.72 -12.96
N GLY A 51 0.64 -17.80 -12.90
CA GLY A 51 -0.60 -17.87 -13.66
C GLY A 51 -0.37 -17.93 -15.17
N LEU A 52 0.56 -17.11 -15.69
CA LEU A 52 0.94 -17.12 -17.11
C LEU A 52 1.61 -18.43 -17.51
N ILE A 53 2.58 -18.90 -16.73
CA ILE A 53 3.31 -20.15 -17.01
C ILE A 53 2.34 -21.32 -16.99
N VAL A 54 1.55 -21.48 -15.93
CA VAL A 54 0.59 -22.58 -15.80
C VAL A 54 -0.42 -22.56 -16.96
N ARG A 55 -0.97 -21.38 -17.30
CA ARG A 55 -1.91 -21.26 -18.42
C ARG A 55 -1.30 -21.74 -19.74
N ASN A 56 -0.09 -21.29 -20.06
CA ASN A 56 0.57 -21.64 -21.33
C ASN A 56 0.93 -23.12 -21.35
N VAL A 57 1.54 -23.64 -20.28
CA VAL A 57 1.89 -25.06 -20.17
C VAL A 57 0.64 -25.94 -20.30
N MET A 58 -0.44 -25.64 -19.56
CA MET A 58 -1.68 -26.41 -19.64
C MET A 58 -2.32 -26.36 -21.03
N HIS A 59 -2.24 -25.22 -21.71
CA HIS A 59 -2.73 -25.06 -23.07
C HIS A 59 -1.92 -25.88 -24.08
N ASP A 60 -0.59 -25.86 -23.98
CA ASP A 60 0.30 -26.61 -24.87
C ASP A 60 0.11 -28.12 -24.71
N PHE A 61 0.03 -28.61 -23.45
CA PHE A 61 -0.27 -30.01 -23.16
C PHE A 61 -1.65 -30.44 -23.68
N PHE A 62 -2.67 -29.60 -23.49
CA PHE A 62 -4.01 -29.88 -24.03
C PHE A 62 -3.98 -29.96 -25.55
N SER A 63 -3.33 -29.00 -26.21
CA SER A 63 -3.24 -28.94 -27.67
C SER A 63 -2.50 -30.14 -28.25
N ALA A 64 -1.49 -30.68 -27.57
CA ALA A 64 -0.77 -31.86 -28.03
C ALA A 64 -1.57 -33.16 -27.87
N GLY A 65 -2.43 -33.27 -26.85
CA GLY A 65 -3.21 -34.47 -26.55
C GLY A 65 -4.60 -34.53 -27.20
N ILE A 66 -5.15 -33.39 -27.62
CA ILE A 66 -6.58 -33.25 -27.98
C ILE A 66 -7.03 -34.17 -29.12
N ASP A 67 -6.18 -34.40 -30.11
CA ASP A 67 -6.52 -35.23 -31.27
C ASP A 67 -6.58 -36.71 -30.89
N SER A 68 -5.67 -37.16 -30.03
CA SER A 68 -5.69 -38.52 -29.47
C SER A 68 -6.91 -38.73 -28.56
N TRP A 69 -7.28 -37.74 -27.74
CA TRP A 69 -8.40 -37.87 -26.81
C TRP A 69 -9.77 -37.75 -27.50
N LYS A 70 -9.83 -37.11 -28.67
CA LYS A 70 -11.04 -37.09 -29.51
C LYS A 70 -11.36 -38.44 -30.14
N ALA A 71 -10.35 -39.24 -30.42
CA ALA A 71 -10.50 -40.55 -31.05
C ALA A 71 -11.08 -41.60 -30.09
N ASP A 72 -10.97 -41.39 -28.78
CA ASP A 72 -11.44 -42.31 -27.75
C ASP A 72 -12.63 -41.72 -26.96
N PRO A 73 -13.84 -42.27 -27.08
CA PRO A 73 -15.01 -41.80 -26.35
C PRO A 73 -14.90 -41.96 -24.83
N GLU A 74 -14.05 -42.86 -24.31
CA GLU A 74 -13.83 -43.01 -22.86
C GLU A 74 -13.08 -41.81 -22.25
N LEU A 75 -12.28 -41.10 -23.06
CA LEU A 75 -11.51 -39.93 -22.64
C LEU A 75 -12.32 -38.62 -22.64
N ASN A 76 -13.61 -38.66 -22.99
CA ASN A 76 -14.44 -37.46 -23.07
C ASN A 76 -14.60 -36.78 -21.69
N ASN A 77 -14.76 -37.56 -20.62
CA ASN A 77 -14.82 -37.05 -19.25
C ASN A 77 -13.51 -36.37 -18.83
N PHE A 78 -12.37 -36.97 -19.20
CA PHE A 78 -11.05 -36.40 -18.94
C PHE A 78 -10.87 -35.06 -19.66
N ARG A 79 -11.33 -34.95 -20.91
CA ARG A 79 -11.31 -33.70 -21.68
C ARG A 79 -12.11 -32.59 -21.03
N TYR A 80 -13.34 -32.86 -20.57
CA TYR A 80 -14.16 -31.87 -19.87
C TYR A 80 -13.51 -31.40 -18.57
N MET A 81 -13.01 -32.33 -17.77
CA MET A 81 -12.30 -32.04 -16.53
C MET A 81 -11.06 -31.16 -16.80
N TRP A 82 -10.23 -31.53 -17.78
CA TRP A 82 -9.03 -30.78 -18.13
C TRP A 82 -9.35 -29.37 -18.64
N ASN A 83 -10.38 -29.25 -19.50
CA ASN A 83 -10.85 -27.96 -19.97
C ASN A 83 -11.25 -27.05 -18.80
N THR A 84 -11.99 -27.56 -17.80
CA THR A 84 -12.33 -26.80 -16.59
C THR A 84 -11.08 -26.40 -15.79
N LEU A 85 -10.17 -27.33 -15.54
CA LEU A 85 -8.93 -27.08 -14.78
C LEU A 85 -8.05 -26.02 -15.45
N MET A 86 -7.95 -26.03 -16.78
CA MET A 86 -7.17 -25.07 -17.57
C MET A 86 -7.62 -23.62 -17.36
N TYR A 87 -8.91 -23.40 -17.08
CA TYR A 87 -9.42 -22.07 -16.76
C TYR A 87 -9.33 -21.79 -15.25
N VAL A 88 -9.77 -22.73 -14.42
CA VAL A 88 -9.92 -22.51 -12.97
C VAL A 88 -8.57 -22.24 -12.29
N ILE A 89 -7.52 -23.01 -12.60
CA ILE A 89 -6.22 -22.85 -11.94
C ILE A 89 -5.60 -21.46 -12.25
N PRO A 90 -5.45 -21.05 -13.53
CA PRO A 90 -4.91 -19.72 -13.84
C PRO A 90 -5.77 -18.58 -13.31
N ILE A 91 -7.09 -18.71 -13.35
CA ILE A 91 -8.01 -17.68 -12.81
C ILE A 91 -7.79 -17.49 -11.31
N MET A 92 -7.65 -18.57 -10.54
CA MET A 92 -7.35 -18.46 -9.10
C MET A 92 -6.01 -17.76 -8.84
N LEU A 93 -4.98 -18.07 -9.63
CA LEU A 93 -3.67 -17.41 -9.52
C LEU A 93 -3.75 -15.92 -9.86
N TYR A 94 -4.50 -15.55 -10.91
CA TYR A 94 -4.72 -14.15 -11.25
C TYR A 94 -5.58 -13.42 -10.21
N ALA A 95 -6.56 -14.08 -9.59
CA ALA A 95 -7.34 -13.50 -8.51
C ALA A 95 -6.45 -13.21 -7.28
N LEU A 96 -5.59 -14.15 -6.90
CA LEU A 96 -4.59 -13.94 -5.84
C LEU A 96 -3.64 -12.79 -6.19
N ALA A 97 -3.10 -12.78 -7.41
CA ALA A 97 -2.23 -11.71 -7.90
C ALA A 97 -2.94 -10.35 -7.80
N THR A 98 -4.18 -10.25 -8.27
CA THR A 98 -4.99 -9.03 -8.20
C THR A 98 -5.18 -8.56 -6.76
N GLY A 99 -5.42 -9.48 -5.81
CA GLY A 99 -5.51 -9.16 -4.39
C GLY A 99 -4.20 -8.57 -3.83
N PHE A 100 -3.06 -9.17 -4.18
CA PHE A 100 -1.75 -8.64 -3.79
C PHE A 100 -1.43 -7.29 -4.43
N LEU A 101 -1.81 -7.09 -5.69
CA LEU A 101 -1.65 -5.80 -6.38
C LEU A 101 -2.48 -4.70 -5.70
N ALA A 102 -3.72 -5.00 -5.32
CA ALA A 102 -4.57 -4.10 -4.57
C ALA A 102 -3.95 -3.76 -3.21
N ALA A 103 -3.45 -4.77 -2.47
CA ALA A 103 -2.79 -4.56 -1.18
C ALA A 103 -1.52 -3.70 -1.29
N ALA A 104 -0.72 -3.94 -2.33
CA ALA A 104 0.49 -3.18 -2.65
C ALA A 104 0.19 -1.73 -3.02
N SER A 105 -0.97 -1.47 -3.64
CA SER A 105 -1.36 -0.11 -4.05
C SER A 105 -2.05 0.66 -2.93
N LEU A 106 -2.96 0.01 -2.20
CA LEU A 106 -3.77 0.66 -1.16
C LEU A 106 -2.98 0.94 0.12
N SER A 107 -2.06 0.06 0.53
CA SER A 107 -1.25 0.29 1.75
C SER A 107 -0.49 1.62 1.72
N PRO A 108 0.37 1.91 0.71
CA PRO A 108 1.12 3.15 0.70
C PRO A 108 0.24 4.36 0.44
N LEU A 109 -0.82 4.24 -0.37
CA LEU A 109 -1.73 5.35 -0.64
C LEU A 109 -2.49 5.79 0.61
N CYS A 110 -3.05 4.84 1.37
CA CYS A 110 -3.73 5.13 2.62
C CYS A 110 -2.76 5.78 3.62
N GLU A 111 -1.56 5.20 3.79
CA GLU A 111 -0.59 5.73 4.76
C GLU A 111 -0.05 7.11 4.37
N ILE A 112 0.21 7.38 3.09
CA ILE A 112 0.64 8.70 2.62
C ILE A 112 -0.47 9.74 2.84
N ILE A 113 -1.73 9.40 2.54
CA ILE A 113 -2.87 10.32 2.71
C ILE A 113 -3.10 10.60 4.20
N PHE A 114 -3.23 9.56 5.03
CA PHE A 114 -3.47 9.72 6.47
C PHE A 114 -2.28 10.36 7.18
N GLY A 115 -1.05 9.97 6.83
CA GLY A 115 0.17 10.55 7.38
C GLY A 115 0.32 12.02 7.01
N GLY A 116 0.10 12.37 5.73
CA GLY A 116 0.12 13.75 5.26
C GLY A 116 -0.94 14.63 5.94
N VAL A 117 -2.16 14.13 6.10
CA VAL A 117 -3.23 14.84 6.82
C VAL A 117 -2.88 15.02 8.30
N ARG A 118 -2.34 14.00 8.98
CA ARG A 118 -1.90 14.10 10.39
C ARG A 118 -0.81 15.15 10.56
N ILE A 119 0.22 15.15 9.70
CA ILE A 119 1.30 16.15 9.73
C ILE A 119 0.76 17.56 9.48
N PHE A 120 -0.15 17.71 8.51
CA PHE A 120 -0.78 19.00 8.22
C PHE A 120 -1.58 19.54 9.41
N LEU A 121 -2.37 18.68 10.08
CA LEU A 121 -3.14 19.04 11.26
C LEU A 121 -2.23 19.44 12.43
N LEU A 122 -1.12 18.74 12.65
CA LEU A 122 -0.12 19.08 13.66
C LEU A 122 0.50 20.46 13.39
N LYS A 123 0.92 20.73 12.15
CA LYS A 123 1.42 22.07 11.75
C LYS A 123 0.36 23.16 11.93
N ARG A 124 -0.89 22.88 11.57
CA ARG A 124 -2.00 23.84 11.72
C ARG A 124 -2.30 24.16 13.18
N ARG A 125 -2.26 23.15 14.07
CA ARG A 125 -2.44 23.35 15.52
C ARG A 125 -1.35 24.25 16.08
N MET A 126 -0.08 24.00 15.74
CA MET A 126 1.04 24.85 16.15
C MET A 126 0.87 26.31 15.69
N ARG A 127 0.45 26.53 14.44
CA ARG A 127 0.23 27.90 13.93
C ARG A 127 -0.88 28.64 14.69
N ARG A 128 -2.00 27.96 14.97
CA ARG A 128 -3.13 28.55 15.72
C ARG A 128 -2.72 28.94 17.14
N GLU A 129 -2.02 28.06 17.84
CA GLU A 129 -1.56 28.32 19.20
C GLU A 129 -0.55 29.47 19.26
N ASN A 130 0.30 29.62 18.24
CA ASN A 130 1.21 30.76 18.15
C ASN A 130 0.45 32.09 17.92
N THR A 131 -0.54 32.11 17.03
CA THR A 131 -1.35 33.32 16.79
C THR A 131 -2.21 33.74 17.99
N LEU A 132 -2.74 32.78 18.76
CA LEU A 132 -3.51 33.08 19.97
C LEU A 132 -2.66 33.76 21.05
N ARG A 133 -1.40 33.34 21.20
CA ARG A 133 -0.46 33.97 22.13
C ARG A 133 -0.07 35.36 21.68
N GLU A 134 0.14 35.59 20.38
CA GLU A 134 0.41 36.94 19.87
C GLU A 134 -0.77 37.89 20.08
N GLY A 135 -2.01 37.40 19.88
CA GLY A 135 -3.22 38.17 20.13
C GLY A 135 -3.46 38.52 21.60
N SER A 136 -3.27 37.58 22.54
CA SER A 136 -3.46 37.87 23.97
C SER A 136 -2.42 38.86 24.50
N ASN A 137 -1.20 38.83 23.95
CA ASN A 137 -0.12 39.71 24.37
C ASN A 137 -0.29 41.15 23.84
N ASN A 138 -0.99 41.34 22.72
CA ASN A 138 -1.35 42.67 22.21
C ASN A 138 -2.55 43.28 22.94
N ALA A 139 -3.43 42.47 23.53
CA ALA A 139 -4.58 42.93 24.31
C ALA A 139 -4.25 43.30 25.77
N SER A 140 -3.03 42.98 26.24
CA SER A 140 -2.56 43.23 27.61
C SER A 140 -1.63 44.44 27.72
N HIS A 141 -1.59 45.29 26.70
CA HIS A 141 -0.68 46.44 26.57
C HIS A 141 -1.41 47.78 26.54
#